data_AF-A0A6B8TCW8-F1
#
_entry.id   AF-A0A6B8TCW8-F1
#
_cell.length_a   1.000
_cell.length_b   1.000
_cell.length_c   1.000
_cell.angle_alpha   90.00
_cell.angle_beta   90.00
_cell.angle_gamma   90.00
#
_symmetry.space_group_name_H-M   'P 1'
#
loop_
_entity.id
_entity.type
_entity.pdbx_description
1 polymer ?
#
loop_
_entity_poly.entity_id
_entity_poly.type
_entity_poly.pdbx_seq_one_letter_code
_entity_poly.pdbx_strand_id
1 'polypeptide(L)'
;MIDYTPKEHGWAMVTISNGTTEIAFVASHLHDSRQDLIRSVATLEKYKEAIVVFQDEPDGYVLHLERDNKHCYYTLHSFKNYDPTALCELVLEGNISLASYKNDIAKIK
;
A
#
# COMPACT_ATOMS: atom_id res chain seq x y z
N MET A 1 -9.57 0.27 -4.19
CA MET A 1 -9.29 1.71 -4.18
C MET A 1 -8.13 1.94 -3.23
N ILE A 2 -7.14 2.73 -3.63
CA ILE A 2 -6.08 3.21 -2.74
C ILE A 2 -6.10 4.74 -2.76
N ASP A 3 -6.15 5.34 -1.57
CA ASP A 3 -6.04 6.78 -1.38
C ASP A 3 -4.89 7.09 -0.41
N TYR A 4 -4.21 8.20 -0.67
CA TYR A 4 -3.13 8.71 0.16
C TYR A 4 -3.30 10.22 0.29
N THR A 5 -3.74 10.65 1.47
CA THR A 5 -4.01 12.06 1.76
C THR A 5 -3.00 12.58 2.79
N PRO A 6 -2.08 13.49 2.40
CA PRO A 6 -1.17 14.14 3.34
C PRO A 6 -1.93 14.85 4.47
N LYS A 7 -1.41 14.74 5.68
CA LYS A 7 -1.86 15.44 6.90
C LYS A 7 -0.75 16.38 7.39
N GLU A 8 -1.06 17.12 8.44
CA GLU A 8 -0.08 18.01 9.08
C GLU A 8 1.05 17.19 9.74
N HIS A 9 2.17 17.86 10.03
CA HIS A 9 3.26 17.33 10.85
C HIS A 9 3.92 16.03 10.36
N GLY A 10 3.91 15.77 9.04
CA GLY A 10 4.66 14.65 8.47
C GLY A 10 3.94 13.31 8.56
N TRP A 11 2.60 13.31 8.58
CA TRP A 11 1.77 12.12 8.52
C TRP A 11 0.89 12.14 7.27
N ALA A 12 0.42 10.97 6.86
CA ALA A 12 -0.63 10.82 5.86
C ALA A 12 -1.72 9.88 6.36
N MET A 13 -2.94 10.11 5.91
CA MET A 13 -4.01 9.11 6.00
C MET A 13 -3.94 8.24 4.76
N VAL A 14 -3.87 6.92 4.95
CA VAL A 14 -3.90 5.93 3.88
C VAL A 14 -5.18 5.12 4.02
N THR A 15 -5.89 4.98 2.89
CA THR A 15 -7.12 4.17 2.83
C THR A 15 -6.97 3.14 1.73
N ILE A 16 -7.18 1.86 2.06
CA ILE A 16 -7.17 0.75 1.10
C ILE A 16 -8.50 0.00 1.21
N SER A 17 -9.18 -0.18 0.07
CA SER A 17 -10.47 -0.85 0.00
C SER A 17 -10.51 -1.90 -1.13
N ASN A 18 -11.09 -3.06 -0.81
CA ASN A 18 -11.37 -4.13 -1.77
C ASN A 18 -12.82 -4.11 -2.30
N GLY A 19 -13.59 -3.07 -1.99
CA GLY A 19 -14.99 -2.92 -2.37
C GLY A 19 -15.99 -3.53 -1.37
N THR A 20 -15.53 -4.36 -0.45
CA THR A 20 -16.35 -4.92 0.66
C THR A 20 -15.86 -4.47 2.03
N THR A 21 -14.55 -4.33 2.17
CA THR A 21 -13.88 -3.90 3.40
C THR A 21 -12.94 -2.76 3.05
N GLU A 22 -12.86 -1.80 3.96
CA GLU A 22 -11.96 -0.65 3.89
C GLU A 22 -11.14 -0.60 5.17
N ILE A 23 -9.83 -0.44 5.01
CA ILE A 23 -8.89 -0.22 6.10
C ILE A 23 -8.32 1.19 5.94
N ALA A 24 -8.38 1.99 7.01
CA ALA A 24 -7.81 3.32 7.07
C ALA A 24 -6.84 3.40 8.24
N PHE A 25 -5.65 3.93 8.00
CA PHE A 25 -4.58 4.07 9.00
C PHE A 25 -3.73 5.30 8.70
N VAL A 26 -2.94 5.72 9.70
CA VAL A 26 -1.97 6.80 9.52
C VAL A 26 -0.60 6.22 9.15
N ALA A 27 0.12 6.91 8.28
CA ALA A 27 1.47 6.54 7.89
C ALA A 27 2.41 7.74 8.06
N SER A 28 3.56 7.51 8.69
CA SER A 28 4.63 8.48 8.84
C SER A 28 5.25 8.77 7.47
N HIS A 29 5.45 10.05 7.15
CA HIS A 29 6.19 10.50 5.96
C HIS A 29 7.69 10.22 6.05
N LEU A 30 8.22 9.93 7.25
CA LEU A 30 9.64 9.59 7.43
C LEU A 30 10.00 8.33 6.65
N HIS A 31 9.05 7.39 6.57
CA HIS A 31 9.08 6.32 5.60
C HIS A 31 8.34 6.85 4.35
N ASP A 32 9.05 7.07 3.24
CA ASP A 32 8.48 7.67 2.01
C ASP A 32 7.58 6.67 1.24
N SER A 33 6.59 6.13 1.95
CA SER A 33 5.57 5.20 1.50
C SER A 33 4.77 5.75 0.33
N ARG A 34 4.65 7.08 0.23
CA ARG A 34 4.11 7.78 -0.94
C ARG A 34 4.97 7.52 -2.18
N GLN A 35 6.27 7.76 -2.09
CA GLN A 35 7.18 7.52 -3.22
C GLN A 35 7.25 6.03 -3.56
N ASP A 36 7.18 5.15 -2.56
CA ASP A 36 7.19 3.70 -2.79
C ASP A 36 5.89 3.21 -3.46
N LEU A 37 4.73 3.78 -3.11
CA LEU A 37 3.49 3.59 -3.86
C LEU A 37 3.66 3.99 -5.33
N ILE A 38 4.24 5.18 -5.60
CA ILE A 38 4.47 5.65 -6.98
C ILE A 38 5.45 4.73 -7.72
N ARG A 39 6.54 4.31 -7.07
CA ARG A 39 7.55 3.40 -7.64
C ARG A 39 7.01 1.99 -7.88
N SER A 40 6.06 1.53 -7.08
CA SER A 40 5.46 0.21 -7.24
C SER A 40 4.79 0.05 -8.62
N VAL A 41 4.22 1.12 -9.18
CA VAL A 41 3.63 1.10 -10.53
C VAL A 41 4.69 0.76 -11.58
N ALA A 42 5.80 1.49 -11.59
CA ALA A 42 6.91 1.23 -12.52
C ALA A 42 7.56 -0.14 -12.27
N THR A 43 7.56 -0.60 -11.01
CA THR A 43 8.06 -1.92 -10.62
C THR A 43 7.19 -3.03 -11.19
N LEU A 44 5.87 -2.96 -11.03
CA LEU A 44 4.91 -3.95 -11.55
C LEU A 44 4.85 -3.99 -13.08
N GLU A 45 5.28 -2.94 -13.78
CA GLU A 45 5.42 -2.99 -15.25
C GLU A 45 6.58 -3.91 -15.67
N LYS A 46 7.68 -3.91 -14.90
CA LYS A 46 8.90 -4.65 -15.21
C LYS A 46 8.94 -6.02 -14.56
N TYR A 47 8.45 -6.12 -13.32
CA TYR A 47 8.53 -7.30 -12.47
C TYR A 47 7.14 -7.83 -12.15
N LYS A 48 7.07 -8.98 -11.47
CA LYS A 48 5.80 -9.55 -11.03
C LYS A 48 5.37 -9.03 -9.66
N GLU A 49 6.30 -8.57 -8.84
CA GLU A 49 6.01 -8.24 -7.45
C GLU A 49 6.49 -6.83 -7.11
N ALA A 50 5.78 -6.20 -6.17
CA ALA A 50 6.20 -4.97 -5.51
C ALA A 50 5.72 -5.00 -4.05
N ILE A 51 6.49 -4.37 -3.17
CA ILE A 51 6.17 -4.26 -1.75
C ILE A 51 6.19 -2.78 -1.38
N VAL A 52 5.20 -2.35 -0.62
CA VAL A 52 5.16 -1.01 -0.03
C VAL A 52 4.94 -1.14 1.47
N VAL A 53 5.77 -0.47 2.24
CA VAL A 53 5.67 -0.45 3.70
C VAL A 53 5.07 0.89 4.13
N PHE A 54 4.13 0.84 5.06
CA PHE A 54 3.54 2.00 5.71
C PHE A 54 3.85 1.93 7.19
N GLN A 55 4.54 2.93 7.72
CA GLN A 55 4.91 2.98 9.12
C GLN A 55 3.86 3.73 9.93
N ASP A 56 3.15 3.03 10.81
CA ASP A 56 2.20 3.57 11.80
C ASP A 56 2.81 3.37 13.20
N GLU A 57 3.81 4.21 13.51
CA GLU A 57 4.79 3.98 14.57
C GLU A 57 4.20 3.53 15.92
N PRO A 58 4.73 2.46 16.56
CA PRO A 58 5.86 1.62 16.16
C PRO A 58 5.51 0.49 15.18
N ASP A 59 4.22 0.31 14.90
CA ASP A 59 3.70 -0.78 14.10
C ASP A 59 3.55 -0.31 12.65
N GLY A 60 2.79 -1.04 11.84
CA GLY A 60 2.45 -0.58 10.51
C GLY A 60 1.88 -1.66 9.63
N TYR A 61 1.92 -1.40 8.33
CA TYR A 61 1.36 -2.28 7.32
C TYR A 61 2.33 -2.53 6.18
N VAL A 62 2.30 -3.74 5.63
CA VAL A 62 2.98 -4.10 4.39
C VAL A 62 1.95 -4.45 3.35
N LEU A 63 1.94 -3.69 2.26
CA LEU A 63 1.16 -3.96 1.06
C LEU A 63 2.03 -4.76 0.08
N HIS A 64 1.69 -6.03 -0.11
CA HIS A 64 2.27 -6.88 -1.14
C HIS A 64 1.40 -6.81 -2.40
N LEU A 65 2.04 -6.66 -3.55
CA LEU A 65 1.42 -6.57 -4.86
C LEU A 65 1.99 -7.64 -5.76
N GLU A 66 1.14 -8.46 -6.37
CA GLU A 66 1.53 -9.50 -7.32
C GLU A 66 0.76 -9.35 -8.63
N ARG A 67 1.47 -9.04 -9.72
CA ARG A 67 0.91 -8.90 -11.05
C ARG A 67 0.65 -10.28 -11.68
N ASP A 68 -0.59 -10.48 -12.07
CA ASP A 68 -1.02 -11.52 -12.99
C ASP A 68 -1.58 -10.88 -14.27
N ASN A 69 -0.73 -10.79 -15.30
CA ASN A 69 -1.06 -10.22 -16.61
C ASN A 69 -1.64 -8.79 -16.52
N LYS A 70 -2.97 -8.65 -16.63
CA LYS A 70 -3.70 -7.37 -16.58
C LYS A 70 -4.23 -7.03 -15.17
N HIS A 71 -4.06 -7.94 -14.22
CA HIS A 71 -4.54 -7.80 -12.84
C HIS A 71 -3.35 -7.76 -11.88
N CYS A 72 -3.64 -7.27 -10.68
CA CYS A 72 -2.74 -7.22 -9.55
C CYS A 72 -3.51 -7.77 -8.35
N TYR A 73 -3.08 -8.91 -7.84
CA TYR A 73 -3.50 -9.40 -6.54
C TYR A 73 -2.74 -8.62 -5.47
N TYR A 74 -3.40 -8.30 -4.37
CA TYR A 74 -2.76 -7.60 -3.28
C TYR A 74 -3.19 -8.14 -1.94
N THR A 75 -2.26 -8.10 -0.99
CA THR A 75 -2.51 -8.40 0.41
C THR A 75 -1.92 -7.28 1.26
N LEU A 76 -2.62 -6.93 2.33
CA LEU A 76 -2.20 -5.96 3.33
C LEU A 76 -2.05 -6.71 4.65
N HIS A 77 -0.83 -6.72 5.17
CA HIS A 77 -0.53 -7.36 6.45
C HIS A 77 -0.12 -6.30 7.47
N SER A 78 -0.57 -6.42 8.71
CA SER A 78 -0.01 -5.62 9.81
C SER A 78 1.33 -6.21 10.25
N PHE A 79 2.25 -5.38 10.74
CA PHE A 79 3.46 -5.80 11.45
C PHE A 79 3.59 -5.05 12.77
N LYS A 80 4.49 -5.51 13.66
CA LYS A 80 4.75 -4.87 14.95
C LYS A 80 6.22 -4.52 15.18
N ASN A 81 6.47 -3.55 16.06
CA ASN A 81 7.80 -3.22 16.57
C ASN A 81 8.83 -2.85 15.48
N TYR A 82 8.44 -2.04 14.50
CA TYR A 82 9.29 -1.57 13.40
C TYR A 82 9.88 -2.68 12.51
N ASP A 83 9.37 -3.92 12.58
CA ASP A 83 9.85 -5.04 11.78
C ASP A 83 8.83 -5.44 10.70
N PRO A 84 8.94 -4.90 9.46
CA PRO A 84 8.05 -5.26 8.37
C PRO A 84 8.23 -6.69 7.86
N THR A 85 9.23 -7.43 8.34
CA THR A 85 9.40 -8.86 8.02
C THR A 85 8.64 -9.77 8.99
N ALA A 86 8.30 -9.25 10.18
CA ALA A 86 7.49 -9.94 11.19
C ALA A 86 5.99 -9.68 10.98
N LEU A 87 5.46 -10.18 9.86
CA LEU A 87 4.03 -10.07 9.54
C LEU A 87 3.18 -10.74 10.63
N CYS A 88 2.14 -10.04 11.09
CA CYS A 88 1.23 -10.49 12.14
C CYS A 88 -0.09 -11.01 11.57
N GLU A 89 -0.92 -10.12 11.02
CA GLU A 89 -2.28 -10.45 10.55
C GLU A 89 -2.48 -9.98 9.11
N LEU A 90 -3.14 -10.81 8.30
CA LEU A 90 -3.71 -10.40 7.01
C LEU A 90 -4.97 -9.60 7.27
N VAL A 91 -4.92 -8.29 7.03
CA VAL A 91 -6.04 -7.37 7.33
C VAL A 91 -6.91 -7.07 6.11
N LEU A 92 -6.37 -7.22 4.91
CA LEU A 92 -7.10 -7.01 3.67
C LEU A 92 -6.45 -7.79 2.53
N GLU A 93 -7.27 -8.33 1.64
CA GLU A 93 -6.81 -8.85 0.35
C GLU A 93 -7.79 -8.51 -0.76
N GLY A 94 -7.32 -8.57 -2.00
CA GLY A 94 -8.18 -8.39 -3.15
C GLY A 94 -7.46 -8.51 -4.48
N ASN A 95 -8.23 -8.25 -5.54
CA ASN A 95 -7.73 -8.17 -6.90
C ASN A 95 -8.16 -6.82 -7.50
N ILE A 96 -7.24 -6.19 -8.22
CA ILE A 96 -7.49 -4.94 -8.94
C ILE A 96 -6.89 -5.04 -10.34
N SER A 97 -7.54 -4.43 -11.34
CA SER A 97 -6.90 -4.31 -12.64
C SER A 97 -5.66 -3.41 -12.53
N LEU A 98 -4.58 -3.73 -13.25
CA LEU A 98 -3.36 -2.93 -13.23
C LEU A 98 -3.64 -1.49 -13.71
N ALA A 99 -4.60 -1.30 -14.63
CA ALA A 99 -5.03 0.02 -15.07
C ALA A 99 -5.74 0.81 -13.94
N SER A 100 -6.64 0.17 -13.20
CA SER A 100 -7.30 0.79 -12.05
C SER A 100 -6.30 1.15 -10.95
N TYR A 101 -5.34 0.25 -10.65
CA TYR A 101 -4.27 0.52 -9.72
C TYR A 101 -3.46 1.76 -10.12
N LYS A 102 -3.01 1.81 -11.38
CA LYS A 102 -2.31 3.00 -11.93
C LYS A 102 -3.12 4.28 -11.80
N ASN A 103 -4.42 4.23 -12.07
CA ASN A 103 -5.29 5.39 -11.96
C ASN A 103 -5.47 5.86 -10.51
N ASP A 104 -5.48 4.94 -9.55
CA ASP A 104 -5.52 5.29 -8.13
C ASP A 104 -4.21 5.94 -7.70
N ILE A 105 -3.07 5.33 -8.04
CA ILE A 105 -1.75 5.89 -7.71
C ILE A 105 -1.49 7.24 -8.40
N ALA A 106 -1.97 7.44 -9.63
CA ALA A 106 -1.81 8.70 -10.36
C ALA A 106 -2.57 9.89 -9.72
N LYS A 107 -3.56 9.62 -8.85
CA LYS A 107 -4.26 10.68 -8.09
C LYS A 107 -3.47 11.14 -6.87
N ILE A 108 -2.51 10.35 -6.41
CA ILE A 108 -1.64 10.67 -5.28
C ILE A 108 -0.66 11.76 -5.72
N LYS A 109 -0.77 12.95 -5.13
CA LYS A 109 0.06 14.13 -5.45
C LYS A 109 1.31 14.21 -4.59
#